data_AF-A0A967JWC3-F1
#
_entry.id   AF-A0A967JWC3-F1
#
_cell.length_a   1.000
_cell.length_b   1.000
_cell.length_c   1.000
_cell.angle_alpha   90.00
_cell.angle_beta   90.00
_cell.angle_gamma   90.00
#
_symmetry.space_group_name_H-M   'P 1'
#
loop_
_entity.id
_entity.type
_entity.pdbx_description
1 polymer ?
#
loop_
_entity_poly.entity_id
_entity_poly.type
_entity_poly.pdbx_seq_one_letter_code
_entity_poly.pdbx_strand_id
1 'polypeptide(L)' 'REDGSHLREGDEVVIPYLADSLRAIAEDGVATLYGGDLGARIADAVAANGGLLTLRDLAAYEPVVRVPARFEL' A
#
# COMPACT_ATOMS: atom_id res chain seq x y z
N ARG A 1 -7.78 -16.71 13.37
CA ARG A 1 -8.51 -16.54 14.65
C ARG A 1 -7.49 -16.35 15.77
N GLU A 2 -7.90 -15.92 16.96
CA GLU A 2 -6.97 -15.64 18.10
C GLU A 2 -6.14 -16.86 18.52
N ASP A 3 -6.62 -18.06 18.23
CA ASP A 3 -5.94 -19.35 18.47
C ASP A 3 -4.86 -19.70 17.43
N GLY A 4 -4.58 -18.81 16.46
CA GLY A 4 -3.61 -19.04 15.39
C GLY A 4 -4.13 -19.90 14.23
N SER A 5 -5.37 -20.39 14.28
CA SER A 5 -6.00 -21.08 13.15
C SER A 5 -6.33 -20.10 12.01
N HIS A 6 -6.37 -20.61 10.78
CA HIS A 6 -6.80 -19.82 9.62
C HIS A 6 -8.23 -19.31 9.79
N LEU A 7 -8.49 -18.12 9.25
CA LEU A 7 -9.85 -17.60 9.09
C LEU A 7 -10.66 -18.54 8.19
N ARG A 8 -11.97 -18.60 8.42
CA ARG A 8 -12.92 -19.37 7.60
C ARG A 8 -14.02 -18.44 7.06
N GLU A 9 -14.78 -18.98 6.12
CA GLU A 9 -16.02 -18.37 5.68
C GLU A 9 -16.91 -17.99 6.89
N GLY A 10 -17.49 -16.79 6.83
CA GLY A 10 -18.30 -16.22 7.90
C GLY A 10 -17.52 -15.52 9.02
N ASP A 11 -16.19 -15.66 9.08
CA ASP A 11 -15.38 -14.90 10.04
C ASP A 11 -15.29 -13.42 9.63
N GLU A 12 -15.34 -12.54 10.63
CA GLU A 12 -15.06 -11.12 10.44
C GLU A 12 -13.54 -10.87 10.37
N VAL A 13 -13.11 -10.02 9.44
CA VAL A 13 -11.68 -9.67 9.25
C VAL A 13 -11.45 -8.23 9.68
N VAL A 14 -10.75 -8.06 10.80
CA VAL A 14 -10.38 -6.75 11.33
C VAL A 14 -8.87 -6.58 11.25
N ILE A 15 -8.42 -5.51 10.57
CA ILE A 15 -6.99 -5.18 10.41
C ILE A 15 -6.75 -3.75 10.93
N PRO A 16 -6.54 -3.56 12.25
CA PRO A 16 -6.47 -2.24 12.87
C PRO A 16 -5.39 -1.33 12.24
N TYR A 17 -4.20 -1.87 11.98
CA TYR A 17 -3.10 -1.10 11.40
C TYR A 17 -3.35 -0.65 9.95
N LEU A 18 -4.17 -1.39 9.21
CA LEU A 18 -4.62 -0.96 7.89
C LEU A 18 -5.61 0.20 8.03
N ALA A 19 -6.52 0.13 9.01
CA ALA A 19 -7.44 1.23 9.30
C ALA A 19 -6.69 2.51 9.68
N ASP A 20 -5.61 2.40 10.47
CA ASP A 20 -4.76 3.56 10.81
C ASP A 20 -4.05 4.13 9.58
N SER A 21 -3.56 3.27 8.68
CA SER A 21 -2.93 3.71 7.43
C SER A 21 -3.92 4.43 6.52
N LEU A 22 -5.15 3.92 6.41
CA LEU A 22 -6.22 4.55 5.63
C LEU A 22 -6.67 5.88 6.25
N ARG A 23 -6.70 5.99 7.57
CA ARG A 23 -7.01 7.23 8.28
C ARG A 23 -5.94 8.30 8.02
N ALA A 24 -4.67 7.94 8.11
CA ALA A 24 -3.57 8.86 7.78
C ALA A 24 -3.67 9.37 6.33
N ILE A 25 -4.00 8.51 5.37
CA ILE A 25 -4.21 8.93 3.97
C ILE A 25 -5.41 9.88 3.85
N ALA A 26 -6.49 9.64 4.60
CA ALA A 26 -7.68 10.49 4.56
C ALA A 26 -7.46 11.86 5.21
N GLU A 27 -6.67 11.93 6.28
CA GLU A 27 -6.42 13.15 7.06
C GLU A 27 -5.27 13.98 6.46
N ASP A 28 -4.16 13.34 6.10
CA ASP A 28 -2.92 14.01 5.67
C ASP A 28 -2.72 14.00 4.15
N GLY A 29 -3.58 13.26 3.43
CA GLY A 29 -3.51 13.11 1.98
C GLY A 29 -2.50 12.07 1.50
N VAL A 30 -2.53 11.79 0.20
CA VAL A 30 -1.73 10.71 -0.43
C VAL A 30 -0.22 10.91 -0.32
N ALA A 31 0.24 12.13 -0.05
CA ALA A 31 1.65 12.44 0.16
C ALA A 31 2.24 11.65 1.34
N THR A 32 1.44 11.28 2.35
CA THR A 32 1.90 10.42 3.44
C THR A 32 2.42 9.06 2.93
N LEU A 33 1.83 8.53 1.85
CA LEU A 33 2.21 7.27 1.22
C LEU A 33 3.36 7.42 0.22
N TYR A 34 3.32 8.43 -0.65
CA TYR A 34 4.32 8.60 -1.71
C TYR A 34 5.52 9.46 -1.30
N GLY A 35 5.64 9.90 -0.05
CA GLY A 35 6.79 10.70 0.37
C GLY A 35 6.93 10.90 1.87
N GLY A 36 5.84 10.69 2.62
CA GLY A 36 5.82 10.82 4.07
C GLY A 36 6.03 9.51 4.82
N ASP A 37 5.63 9.52 6.08
CA ASP A 37 5.96 8.48 7.07
C ASP A 37 5.42 7.10 6.70
N LEU A 38 4.25 7.01 6.05
CA LEU A 38 3.72 5.72 5.60
C LEU A 38 4.59 5.11 4.48
N GLY A 39 5.05 5.94 3.53
CA GLY A 39 5.99 5.52 2.50
C GLY A 39 7.33 5.08 3.08
N ALA A 40 7.84 5.80 4.09
CA ALA A 40 9.09 5.45 4.76
C ALA A 40 9.00 4.08 5.44
N ARG A 41 7.91 3.80 6.16
CA ARG A 41 7.66 2.50 6.79
C ARG A 41 7.61 1.35 5.78
N ILE A 42 7.07 1.59 4.59
CA ILE A 42 7.06 0.60 3.50
C ILE A 42 8.48 0.34 2.99
N ALA A 43 9.24 1.40 2.69
CA ALA A 43 10.62 1.28 2.21
C ALA A 43 11.51 0.55 3.23
N ASP A 44 11.38 0.89 4.51
CA ASP A 44 12.11 0.24 5.60
C ASP A 44 11.77 -1.26 5.70
N ALA A 45 10.48 -1.60 5.62
CA ALA A 45 10.03 -2.99 5.63
C ALA A 45 10.56 -3.76 4.40
N VAL A 46 10.56 -3.16 3.22
CA VAL A 46 11.11 -3.79 2.01
C VAL A 46 12.62 -4.00 2.14
N ALA A 47 13.36 -2.98 2.58
CA ALA A 47 14.80 -3.05 2.78
C ALA A 47 15.19 -4.12 3.82
N ALA A 48 14.46 -4.20 4.95
CA ALA A 48 14.68 -5.21 5.98
C ALA A 48 14.51 -6.66 5.49
N ASN A 49 13.77 -6.84 4.38
CA ASN A 49 13.54 -8.14 3.74
C ASN A 49 14.37 -8.32 2.46
N GLY A 50 15.38 -7.48 2.22
CA GLY A 50 16.30 -7.59 1.08
C GLY A 50 15.72 -7.11 -0.27
N GLY A 51 14.64 -6.34 -0.25
CA GLY A 51 14.07 -5.74 -1.46
C GLY A 51 14.71 -4.41 -1.85
N LEU A 52 14.29 -3.88 -3.01
CA LEU A 52 14.91 -2.73 -3.66
C LEU A 52 14.07 -1.44 -3.61
N LEU A 53 12.81 -1.51 -3.18
CA LEU A 53 11.92 -0.35 -3.17
C LEU A 53 12.39 0.66 -2.12
N THR A 54 12.65 1.89 -2.56
CA THR A 54 13.04 3.02 -1.70
C THR A 54 11.92 4.05 -1.58
N LEU A 55 12.00 4.94 -0.58
CA LEU A 55 11.11 6.09 -0.50
C LEU A 55 11.22 7.00 -1.74
N ARG A 56 12.41 7.07 -2.34
CA ARG A 56 12.63 7.82 -3.59
C ARG A 56 11.83 7.22 -4.74
N ASP A 57 11.73 5.90 -4.82
CA ASP A 57 10.96 5.22 -5.86
C ASP A 57 9.46 5.50 -5.70
N LEU A 58 8.97 5.49 -4.46
CA LEU A 58 7.60 5.90 -4.13
C LEU A 58 7.36 7.36 -4.52
N ALA A 59 8.25 8.28 -4.17
CA ALA A 59 8.12 9.71 -4.50
C ALA A 59 8.23 10.02 -5.99
N ALA A 60 8.92 9.17 -6.75
CA ALA A 60 9.05 9.31 -8.19
C ALA A 60 7.86 8.69 -8.96
N TYR A 61 6.94 8.01 -8.28
CA TYR A 61 5.80 7.37 -8.95
C TYR A 61 4.80 8.42 -9.47
N GLU A 62 4.46 8.31 -10.76
CA GLU A 62 3.43 9.11 -11.40
C GLU A 62 2.51 8.19 -12.23
N PRO A 63 1.18 8.19 -11.98
CA PRO A 63 0.24 7.43 -12.80
C PRO A 63 0.17 7.97 -14.23
N VAL A 64 0.31 7.09 -15.23
CA VAL A 64 0.19 7.46 -16.65
C VAL A 64 -1.18 7.03 -17.19
N VAL A 65 -2.03 8.00 -17.51
CA VAL A 65 -3.31 7.76 -18.21
C VAL A 65 -3.03 7.47 -19.68
N ARG A 66 -3.60 6.38 -20.22
CA ARG A 66 -3.37 5.92 -21.60
C ARG A 66 -4.68 5.74 -22.35
N VAL A 67 -4.67 6.04 -23.65
CA VAL A 67 -5.78 5.73 -24.55
C VAL A 67 -5.79 4.22 -24.81
N PRO A 68 -6.93 3.52 -24.68
CA PRO A 68 -7.03 2.11 -25.00
C PRO A 68 -6.63 1.81 -26.46
N ALA A 69 -5.93 0.71 -26.69
CA ALA A 69 -5.63 0.24 -28.04
C ALA A 69 -6.91 -0.15 -28.78
N ARG A 70 -6.97 0.14 -30.09
CA ARG A 70 -8.06 -0.28 -30.99
C ARG A 70 -7.47 -1.16 -32.08
N PHE A 71 -8.16 -2.25 -32.40
CA PHE A 71 -7.80 -3.18 -33.46
C PHE A 71 -9.03 -3.39 -34.34
N GLU A 72 -8.83 -3.51 -35.65
CA GLU A 72 -9.84 -4.00 -36.58
C GLU A 72 -9.56 -5.48 -36.87
N LEU A 73 -10.61 -6.30 -36.84
CA LEU A 73 -10.58 -7.74 -37.15
C LEU A 73 -11.03 -7.98 -38.59
#